data_AF-A0A327JXG6-F1
#
_entry.id   AF-A0A327JXG6-F1
#
_cell.length_a   1.000
_cell.length_b   1.000
_cell.length_c   1.000
_cell.angle_alpha   90.00
_cell.angle_beta   90.00
_cell.angle_gamma   90.00
#
_symmetry.space_group_name_H-M   'P 1'
#
loop_
_entity.id
_entity.type
_entity.pdbx_description
1 polymer ?
#
loop_
_entity_poly.entity_id
_entity_poly.type
_entity_poly.pdbx_seq_one_letter_code
_entity_poly.pdbx_strand_id
1 'polypeptide(L)'
;RARMPAFEIDGPRLKVNPLASWGPQDIRAYFERFDLPRHPLVAEGYPSIGCMPCTSRIKPGEDERAGRWRGRDKTECGIHLA
;
A
#
# COMPACT_ATOMS: atom_id res chain seq x y z
N ARG A 1 -5.37 5.66 -2.67
CA ARG A 1 -5.11 6.91 -3.41
C ARG A 1 -5.71 6.76 -4.81
N ALA A 2 -6.65 7.61 -5.21
CA ALA A 2 -7.44 7.39 -6.44
C ALA A 2 -6.85 8.02 -7.72
N ARG A 3 -5.59 8.49 -7.69
CA ARG A 3 -4.77 8.87 -8.86
C ARG A 3 -3.43 9.43 -8.37
N MET A 4 -2.39 8.60 -8.37
CA MET A 4 -1.01 9.04 -8.16
C MET A 4 -0.40 9.32 -9.53
N PRO A 5 0.34 10.42 -9.75
CA PRO A 5 1.02 10.63 -11.02
C PRO A 5 2.13 9.58 -11.23
N ALA A 6 2.40 9.22 -12.48
CA ALA A 6 3.46 8.26 -12.80
C ALA A 6 4.87 8.77 -12.42
N PHE A 7 5.03 10.09 -12.39
CA PHE A 7 6.28 10.77 -12.08
C PHE A 7 6.03 11.92 -11.09
N GLU A 8 6.86 12.03 -10.07
CA GLU A 8 6.83 13.11 -9.07
C GLU A 8 8.25 13.62 -8.83
N ILE A 9 8.41 14.93 -8.71
CA ILE A 9 9.68 15.54 -8.26
C ILE A 9 9.60 15.71 -6.74
N ASP A 10 10.63 15.20 -6.05
CA ASP A 10 10.73 15.18 -4.60
C ASP A 10 12.10 15.71 -4.16
N GLY A 11 12.20 17.04 -4.06
CA GLY A 11 13.46 17.74 -3.92
C GLY A 11 14.39 17.42 -5.11
N PRO A 12 15.60 16.88 -4.89
CA PRO A 12 16.51 16.51 -5.98
C PRO A 12 16.18 15.14 -6.63
N ARG A 13 15.14 14.43 -6.16
CA ARG A 13 14.82 13.05 -6.59
C ARG A 13 13.65 13.03 -7.55
N LEU A 14 13.73 12.17 -8.58
CA LEU A 14 12.58 11.77 -9.39
C LEU A 14 11.98 10.48 -8.82
N LYS A 15 10.75 10.55 -8.32
CA LYS A 15 9.96 9.37 -7.93
C LYS A 15 9.21 8.86 -9.15
N VAL A 16 9.29 7.55 -9.39
CA VAL A 16 8.56 6.86 -10.46
C VAL A 16 7.59 5.87 -9.82
N ASN A 17 6.31 5.97 -10.18
CA ASN A 17 5.24 5.10 -9.69
C ASN A 17 4.75 4.20 -10.83
N PRO A 18 5.47 3.12 -11.20
CA PRO A 18 5.15 2.31 -12.39
C PRO A 18 3.80 1.59 -12.30
N LEU A 19 3.30 1.39 -11.08
CA LEU A 19 2.01 0.75 -10.81
C LEU A 19 0.89 1.77 -10.52
N ALA A 20 1.10 3.06 -10.80
CA ALA A 20 0.13 4.12 -10.46
C ALA A 20 -1.26 3.93 -11.11
N SER A 21 -1.32 3.29 -12.28
CA SER A 21 -2.56 2.99 -13.00
C SER A 21 -3.19 1.65 -12.62
N TRP A 22 -2.51 0.82 -11.83
CA TRP A 22 -2.98 -0.51 -11.50
C TRP A 22 -4.01 -0.45 -10.38
N GLY A 23 -5.13 -1.16 -10.59
CA GLY A 23 -6.11 -1.44 -9.57
C GLY A 23 -5.81 -2.72 -8.79
N PRO A 24 -6.62 -3.03 -7.76
CA PRO A 24 -6.49 -4.27 -6.99
C PRO A 24 -6.61 -5.55 -7.85
N GLN A 25 -7.37 -5.49 -8.94
CA GLN A 25 -7.55 -6.61 -9.86
C GLN A 25 -6.29 -6.87 -10.70
N ASP A 26 -5.63 -5.83 -11.19
CA ASP A 26 -4.38 -5.97 -11.95
C ASP A 26 -3.28 -6.60 -11.07
N ILE A 27 -3.17 -6.13 -9.82
CA ILE A 27 -2.25 -6.71 -8.85
C ILE A 27 -2.57 -8.19 -8.60
N ARG A 28 -3.86 -8.54 -8.46
CA ARG A 28 -4.27 -9.94 -8.25
C ARG A 28 -3.93 -10.83 -9.43
N ALA A 29 -4.31 -10.42 -10.64
CA ALA A 29 -4.04 -11.15 -11.87
C ALA A 29 -2.53 -11.34 -12.09
N TYR A 30 -1.71 -10.35 -11.75
CA TYR A 30 -0.26 -10.47 -11.88
C TYR A 30 0.35 -11.48 -10.91
N PHE A 31 -0.10 -11.49 -9.65
CA PHE A 31 0.32 -12.51 -8.69
C PHE A 31 -0.02 -13.93 -9.16
N GLU A 32 -1.24 -14.14 -9.67
CA GLU A 32 -1.68 -15.44 -10.18
C GLU A 32 -0.92 -15.87 -11.44
N ARG A 33 -0.75 -14.95 -12.40
CA ARG A 33 -0.05 -15.22 -13.66
C ARG A 33 1.41 -15.67 -13.46
N PHE A 34 2.07 -15.12 -12.44
CA PHE A 34 3.49 -15.33 -12.21
C PHE A 34 3.80 -16.14 -10.94
N ASP A 35 2.78 -16.75 -10.33
CA ASP A 35 2.87 -17.56 -9.10
C ASP A 35 3.68 -16.86 -8.00
N LEU A 36 3.39 -15.57 -7.76
CA LEU A 36 4.13 -14.77 -6.80
C LEU A 36 3.69 -15.10 -5.37
N PRO A 37 4.64 -15.29 -4.42
CA PRO A 37 4.28 -15.56 -3.04
C PRO A 37 3.65 -14.33 -2.39
N ARG A 38 2.51 -14.53 -1.70
CA ARG A 38 1.90 -13.51 -0.85
C ARG A 38 2.64 -13.41 0.47
N HIS A 39 2.67 -12.22 1.06
CA HIS A 39 3.16 -12.07 2.42
C HIS A 39 2.22 -12.81 3.40
N PRO A 40 2.71 -13.65 4.32
CA PRO A 40 1.87 -14.50 5.19
C PRO A 40 0.79 -13.73 5.96
N LEU A 41 1.15 -12.57 6.52
CA LEU A 41 0.22 -11.71 7.27
C LEU A 41 -0.99 -11.21 6.46
N VAL A 42 -0.96 -11.25 5.12
CA VAL A 42 -2.14 -10.91 4.31
C VAL A 42 -3.27 -11.89 4.59
N ALA A 43 -2.97 -13.18 4.72
CA ALA A 43 -3.95 -14.21 5.06
C ALA A 43 -4.48 -14.07 6.50
N GLU A 44 -3.73 -13.39 7.38
CA GLU A 44 -4.13 -13.07 8.74
C GLU A 44 -4.95 -11.76 8.86
N GLY A 45 -5.25 -11.10 7.73
CA GLY A 45 -6.05 -9.88 7.71
C GLY A 45 -5.25 -8.58 7.74
N TYR A 46 -3.96 -8.61 7.37
CA TYR A 46 -3.11 -7.41 7.19
C TYR A 46 -2.88 -7.10 5.69
N PRO A 47 -3.83 -6.47 4.99
CA PRO A 47 -3.69 -6.17 3.55
C PRO A 47 -2.67 -5.07 3.22
N SER A 48 -2.36 -4.20 4.19
CA SER A 48 -1.31 -3.19 4.05
C SER A 48 -0.36 -3.25 5.24
N ILE A 49 0.90 -3.63 5.00
CA ILE A 49 1.89 -3.93 6.04
C ILE A 49 2.91 -2.80 6.16
N GLY A 50 3.23 -2.40 7.39
CA GLY A 50 4.31 -1.47 7.72
C GLY A 50 5.04 -1.94 8.98
N CYS A 51 5.56 -1.00 9.79
CA CYS A 51 6.15 -1.36 11.09
C CYS A 51 5.08 -1.94 12.04
N MET A 52 5.51 -2.89 12.87
CA MET A 52 4.66 -3.57 13.86
C MET A 52 3.76 -2.62 14.70
N PRO A 53 4.26 -1.52 15.32
CA PRO A 53 3.41 -0.68 16.18
C PRO A 53 2.41 0.21 15.44
N CYS A 54 2.46 0.22 14.10
CA CYS A 54 1.69 1.12 13.25
C CYS A 54 0.81 0.36 12.24
N THR A 55 0.65 -0.95 12.42
CA THR A 55 -0.09 -1.83 11.51
C THR A 55 -1.01 -2.75 12.32
N SER A 56 -2.30 -2.74 12.03
CA SER A 56 -3.30 -3.65 12.60
C SER A 56 -4.05 -4.41 11.50
N ARG A 57 -4.75 -5.48 11.90
CA ARG A 57 -5.73 -6.15 11.02
C ARG A 57 -6.85 -5.18 10.63
N ILE A 58 -7.50 -5.43 9.51
CA ILE A 58 -8.73 -4.76 9.12
C ILE A 58 -9.95 -5.65 9.32
N LYS A 59 -11.13 -5.04 9.43
CA LYS A 59 -12.42 -5.72 9.42
C LYS A 59 -12.91 -5.89 7.97
N PRO A 60 -13.81 -6.86 7.70
CA PRO A 60 -14.47 -6.96 6.40
C PRO A 60 -15.11 -5.63 5.98
N GLY A 61 -14.84 -5.20 4.75
CA GLY A 61 -15.37 -3.95 4.19
C GLY A 61 -14.62 -2.66 4.57
N GLU A 62 -13.63 -2.72 5.46
CA GLU A 62 -12.72 -1.57 5.69
C GLU A 62 -11.77 -1.38 4.49
N ASP A 63 -11.30 -0.15 4.31
CA ASP A 63 -10.25 0.17 3.33
C ASP A 63 -8.97 -0.64 3.60
N GLU A 64 -8.27 -1.08 2.55
CA GLU A 64 -7.07 -1.92 2.66
C GLU A 64 -5.94 -1.27 3.49
N ARG A 65 -5.89 0.06 3.56
CA ARG A 65 -4.93 0.81 4.39
C ARG A 65 -5.49 1.24 5.73
N ALA A 66 -6.74 0.94 6.08
CA ALA A 66 -7.34 1.30 7.37
C ALA A 66 -6.64 0.67 8.59
N GLY A 67 -5.81 -0.36 8.38
CA GLY A 67 -4.95 -0.94 9.40
C GLY A 67 -3.69 -0.10 9.70
N ARG A 68 -3.32 0.84 8.83
CA ARG A 68 -2.14 1.70 9.00
C ARG A 68 -2.50 2.92 9.84
N TRP A 69 -1.69 3.19 10.87
CA TRP A 69 -1.84 4.37 11.74
C TRP A 69 -3.24 4.52 12.36
N ARG A 70 -3.95 3.40 12.61
CA ARG A 70 -5.28 3.40 13.22
C ARG A 70 -5.30 4.23 14.51
N GLY A 71 -6.23 5.16 14.60
CA GLY A 71 -6.37 6.06 15.76
C GLY A 71 -5.28 7.13 15.88
N ARG A 72 -4.50 7.40 14.82
CA ARG A 72 -3.49 8.47 14.78
C ARG A 72 -3.84 9.48 13.70
N ASP A 73 -3.43 10.73 13.93
CA ASP A 73 -3.49 11.79 12.92
C ASP A 73 -2.29 11.70 11.95
N LYS A 74 -2.21 10.56 11.25
CA LYS A 74 -1.14 10.29 10.28
C LYS A 74 -1.68 9.43 9.14
N THR A 75 -1.52 9.91 7.92
CA THR A 75 -2.03 9.24 6.72
C THR A 75 -0.91 8.73 5.80
N GLU A 76 0.31 9.25 5.95
CA GLU A 76 1.44 8.89 5.09
C GLU A 76 2.75 8.68 5.85
N CYS A 77 3.58 7.78 5.36
CA CYS A 77 4.92 7.54 5.90
C CYS A 77 5.88 8.67 5.51
N GLY A 78 6.85 8.97 6.38
CA GLY A 78 7.88 10.00 6.12
C GLY A 78 8.77 9.69 4.91
N ILE A 79 8.80 8.43 4.43
CA ILE A 79 9.51 8.08 3.19
C ILE A 79 8.90 8.74 1.94
N HIS A 80 7.67 9.25 2.03
CA HIS A 80 6.98 9.90 0.92
C HIS A 80 6.91 11.42 1.07
N LEU A 81 7.14 11.95 2.27
CA LEU A 81 7.09 13.37 2.58
C LEU A 81 8.51 13.93 2.49
N ALA A 82 8.71 14.93 1.62
CA ALA A 82 9.90 15.80 1.65
C ALA A 82 9.56 17.11 2.34
#